data_AF-A0A1Z9SS01-F1
#
_entry.id   AF-A0A1Z9SS01-F1
#
_cell.length_a   1.000
_cell.length_b   1.000
_cell.length_c   1.000
_cell.angle_alpha   90.00
_cell.angle_beta   90.00
_cell.angle_gamma   90.00
#
_symmetry.space_group_name_H-M   'P 1'
#
loop_
_entity.id
_entity.type
_entity.pdbx_description
1 polymer ?
#
loop_
_entity_poly.entity_id
_entity_poly.type
_entity_poly.pdbx_seq_one_letter_code
_entity_poly.pdbx_strand_id
1 'polypeptide(L)' 'TAVKDQLVPICMHQFNNQADSVGKLEALRGLGTYKREEFLTSQGLANMPGSDSAVRGVARECAARLLEAKT' A
#
# COMPACT_ATOMS: atom_id res chain seq x y z
N THR A 1 -14.70 -3.20 14.42
CA THR A 1 -14.01 -2.45 13.35
C THR A 1 -12.85 -3.29 12.87
N ALA A 2 -12.75 -3.60 11.57
CA ALA A 2 -11.68 -4.45 11.08
C ALA A 2 -10.36 -3.66 11.06
N VAL A 3 -9.27 -4.26 11.52
CA VAL A 3 -7.92 -3.64 11.53
C VAL A 3 -7.53 -3.10 10.14
N LYS A 4 -8.01 -3.74 9.06
CA LYS A 4 -7.83 -3.27 7.67
C LYS A 4 -8.35 -1.86 7.43
N ASP A 5 -9.52 -1.50 7.97
CA ASP A 5 -10.18 -0.21 7.67
C ASP A 5 -9.38 0.97 8.23
N GLN A 6 -8.60 0.73 9.29
CA GLN A 6 -7.71 1.73 9.89
C GLN A 6 -6.33 1.77 9.21
N LEU A 7 -5.81 0.61 8.79
CA LEU A 7 -4.47 0.51 8.23
C LEU A 7 -4.40 0.94 6.76
N VAL A 8 -5.47 0.77 5.97
CA VAL A 8 -5.48 1.17 4.56
C VAL A 8 -5.25 2.69 4.38
N PRO A 9 -5.95 3.59 5.11
CA PRO A 9 -5.66 5.02 5.08
C PRO A 9 -4.21 5.36 5.48
N ILE A 10 -3.66 4.66 6.48
CA ILE A 10 -2.28 4.84 6.93
C ILE A 10 -1.30 4.42 5.81
N CYS A 11 -1.54 3.29 5.15
CA CYS A 11 -0.74 2.83 4.03
C CYS A 11 -0.71 3.87 2.90
N MET A 12 -1.87 4.43 2.53
CA MET A 12 -1.96 5.47 1.50
C MET A 12 -1.21 6.74 1.89
N HIS A 13 -1.35 7.18 3.15
CA HIS A 13 -0.61 8.33 3.67
C HIS A 13 0.89 8.08 3.63
N GLN A 14 1.37 6.93 4.10
CA GLN A 14 2.79 6.60 4.06
C GLN A 14 3.32 6.54 2.63
N PHE A 15 2.59 5.89 1.71
CA PHE A 15 2.98 5.82 0.30
C PHE A 15 3.17 7.21 -0.33
N ASN A 16 2.24 8.13 -0.08
CA ASN A 16 2.32 9.50 -0.61
C ASN A 16 3.52 10.30 -0.05
N ASN A 17 3.95 9.99 1.17
CA ASN A 17 5.10 10.63 1.83
C ASN A 17 6.45 9.98 1.49
N GLN A 18 6.47 8.88 0.74
CA GLN A 18 7.72 8.28 0.30
C GLN A 18 8.44 9.18 -0.70
N ALA A 19 9.78 9.13 -0.68
CA ALA A 19 10.58 9.66 -1.77
C ALA A 19 10.14 9.02 -3.10
N ASP A 20 9.98 9.85 -4.12
CA ASP A 20 9.51 9.46 -5.46
C ASP A 20 8.16 8.69 -5.46
N SER A 21 7.19 9.16 -4.65
CA SER A 21 5.84 8.58 -4.64
C SER A 21 5.15 8.60 -6.01
N VAL A 22 5.53 9.52 -6.90
CA VAL A 22 5.06 9.59 -8.28
C VAL A 22 5.64 8.44 -9.12
N GLY A 23 6.97 8.26 -9.15
CA GLY A 23 7.60 7.17 -9.90
C GLY A 23 7.15 5.79 -9.40
N LYS A 24 6.97 5.65 -8.07
CA LYS A 24 6.43 4.43 -7.46
C LYS A 24 4.97 4.15 -7.86
N LEU A 25 4.16 5.19 -8.03
CA LEU A 25 2.78 5.01 -8.49
C LEU A 25 2.75 4.52 -9.94
N GLU A 26 3.59 5.08 -10.80
CA GLU A 26 3.70 4.62 -12.20
C GLU A 26 4.20 3.16 -12.27
N ALA A 27 5.18 2.79 -11.44
CA ALA A 27 5.57 1.39 -11.29
C ALA A 27 4.40 0.52 -10.83
N LEU A 28 3.63 0.95 -9.82
CA LEU A 28 2.47 0.22 -9.29
C LEU A 28 1.39 -0.01 -10.36
N ARG A 29 1.15 0.96 -11.25
CA ARG A 29 0.20 0.83 -12.37
C ARG A 29 0.58 -0.33 -13.30
N GLY A 30 1.86 -0.46 -13.62
CA GLY A 30 2.39 -1.49 -14.52
C GLY A 30 2.40 -2.91 -13.94
N LEU A 31 2.24 -3.07 -12.62
CA LEU A 31 2.25 -4.37 -11.96
C LEU A 31 0.88 -5.06 -11.99
N GLY A 32 0.87 -6.40 -11.99
CA GLY A 32 -0.36 -7.18 -11.75
C GLY A 32 -0.73 -7.22 -10.27
N THR A 33 -1.98 -7.58 -9.93
CA THR A 33 -2.53 -7.51 -8.56
C THR A 33 -1.67 -8.18 -7.48
N TYR A 34 -1.14 -9.38 -7.76
CA TYR A 34 -0.24 -10.08 -6.82
C TYR A 34 1.08 -9.32 -6.61
N LYS A 35 1.69 -8.83 -7.69
CA LYS A 35 2.92 -8.05 -7.64
C LYS A 35 2.73 -6.68 -6.97
N ARG A 36 1.55 -6.08 -7.10
CA ARG A 36 1.20 -4.83 -6.40
C ARG A 36 1.17 -5.03 -4.88
N GLU A 37 0.58 -6.13 -4.42
CA GLU A 37 0.57 -6.48 -3.00
C GLU A 37 1.99 -6.72 -2.48
N GLU A 38 2.80 -7.49 -3.21
CA GLU A 38 4.21 -7.75 -2.88
C GLU A 38 5.03 -6.45 -2.82
N PHE A 39 4.88 -5.57 -3.83
CA PHE A 39 5.58 -4.29 -3.92
C PHE A 39 5.29 -3.36 -2.73
N LEU A 40 4.04 -3.29 -2.25
CA LEU A 40 3.72 -2.48 -1.07
C LEU A 40 4.14 -3.15 0.23
N THR A 41 4.07 -4.49 0.29
CA THR A 41 4.51 -5.27 1.45
C THR A 41 6.02 -5.13 1.67
N SER A 42 6.82 -5.20 0.59
CA SER A 42 8.29 -5.03 0.66
C SER A 42 8.72 -3.63 1.10
N GLN A 43 7.82 -2.65 1.04
CA GLN A 43 8.04 -1.28 1.50
C GLN A 43 7.55 -1.06 2.95
N GLY A 44 7.10 -2.10 3.64
CA GLY A 44 6.58 -2.02 5.00
C GLY A 44 5.22 -1.33 5.11
N LEU A 45 4.55 -1.04 3.99
CA LEU A 45 3.31 -0.26 3.99
C LEU A 45 2.09 -1.06 4.47
N ALA A 46 2.21 -2.38 4.56
CA ALA A 46 1.21 -3.27 5.12
C ALA A 46 1.42 -3.58 6.60
N ASN A 47 2.50 -3.09 7.20
CA ASN A 47 2.86 -3.40 8.57
C ASN A 47 2.00 -2.62 9.56
N MET A 48 1.66 -3.25 10.68
CA MET A 48 1.04 -2.54 11.79
C MET A 48 2.08 -1.59 12.41
N PRO A 49 1.72 -0.34 12.78
CA PRO A 49 2.60 0.51 13.55
C PRO A 49 3.13 -0.22 14.80
N GLY A 50 4.45 -0.31 14.95
CA GLY A 50 5.09 -1.05 16.05
C GLY A 50 5.22 -2.56 15.83
N SER A 51 4.96 -3.07 14.62
CA SER A 51 5.19 -4.46 14.24
C SER A 51 5.82 -4.55 12.86
N ASP A 52 6.72 -5.51 12.65
CA ASP A 52 7.27 -5.82 11.33
C ASP A 52 6.37 -6.79 10.53
N SER A 53 5.25 -7.23 11.12
CA SER A 53 4.33 -8.15 10.47
C SER A 53 3.30 -7.42 9.63
N ALA A 54 3.25 -7.76 8.35
CA ALA A 54 2.23 -7.28 7.42
C ALA A 54 0.85 -7.84 7.80
N VAL A 55 -0.16 -6.97 7.84
CA VAL A 55 -1.55 -7.38 8.02
C VAL A 55 -2.12 -7.82 6.68
N ARG A 56 -2.61 -9.07 6.63
CA ARG A 56 -3.12 -9.69 5.42
C ARG A 56 -4.17 -8.81 4.73
N GLY A 57 -3.95 -8.55 3.44
CA GLY A 57 -4.88 -7.81 2.60
C GLY A 57 -4.85 -6.29 2.75
N VAL A 58 -4.04 -5.71 3.66
CA VAL A 58 -3.85 -4.24 3.74
C VAL A 58 -3.12 -3.74 2.49
N ALA A 59 -1.99 -4.34 2.12
CA ALA A 59 -1.26 -3.96 0.90
C ALA A 59 -2.13 -4.08 -0.35
N ARG A 60 -2.86 -5.19 -0.51
CA ARG A 60 -3.75 -5.40 -1.65
C ARG A 60 -4.80 -4.30 -1.77
N GLU A 61 -5.47 -3.96 -0.67
CA GLU A 61 -6.52 -2.95 -0.68
C GLU A 61 -5.96 -1.52 -0.81
N CYS A 62 -4.82 -1.25 -0.18
CA CYS A 62 -4.09 0.00 -0.37
C CYS A 62 -3.68 0.21 -1.83
N ALA A 63 -3.15 -0.83 -2.50
CA ALA A 63 -2.83 -0.75 -3.93
C ALA A 63 -4.05 -0.42 -4.77
N ALA A 64 -5.20 -1.06 -4.51
CA ALA A 64 -6.44 -0.77 -5.24
C ALA A 64 -6.85 0.70 -5.05
N ARG A 65 -6.87 1.20 -3.80
CA ARG A 65 -7.27 2.58 -3.51
C ARG A 65 -6.29 3.63 -4.04
N LEU A 66 -4.98 3.36 -4.04
CA LEU A 66 -3.98 4.24 -4.63
C LEU A 66 -4.19 4.42 -6.14
N LEU A 67 -4.53 3.33 -6.82
CA LEU A 67 -4.77 3.33 -8.25
C LEU A 67 -6.11 3.99 -8.60
N GLU A 68 -7.16 3.76 -7.82
CA GLU A 68 -8.47 4.42 -7.98
C GLU A 68 -8.38 5.94 -7.73
N ALA A 69 -7.75 6.35 -6.61
CA ALA A 69 -7.72 7.75 -6.18
C ALA A 69 -6.82 8.67 -7.04
N LYS A 70 -5.97 8.09 -7.89
CA LYS A 70 -5.04 8.84 -8.75
C LYS A 70 -5.25 8.55 -10.24
N THR A 71 -6.42 8.03 -10.62
CA THR A 71 -6.86 7.96 -12.02
C THR A 71 -7.21 9.36 -12.52
#